data_AF-A0A2N5CW77-F1
#
_entry.id   AF-A0A2N5CW77-F1
#
_cell.length_a   1.000
_cell.length_b   1.000
_cell.length_c   1.000
_cell.angle_alpha   90.00
_cell.angle_beta   90.00
_cell.angle_gamma   90.00
#
_symmetry.space_group_name_H-M   'P 1'
#
loop_
_entity.id
_entity.type
_entity.pdbx_description
1 polymer ?
#
loop_
_entity_poly.entity_id
_entity_poly.type
_entity_poly.pdbx_seq_one_letter_code
_entity_poly.pdbx_strand_id
1 'polypeptide(L)'
;MTKWAASLIRLSNHEVETLQKRLAEVVDRRETAQMKLATMEAEAEIEIRNAEGDASAGWYMIGYRKGLEVRRAETLLEIDQIAIEETGARDALSMAFENLKKYEHVAETAKAALAKKVGKLEMAALDELGLRRAAMGGR
;
A
#
# COMPACT_ATOMS: atom_id res chain seq x y z
N MET A 1 1.02 15.86 22.62
CA MET A 1 0.18 14.86 21.92
C MET A 1 -0.52 14.02 22.97
N THR A 2 -1.81 13.73 22.82
CA THR A 2 -2.54 12.88 23.79
C THR A 2 -2.06 11.43 23.67
N LYS A 3 -2.02 10.69 24.79
CA LYS A 3 -1.56 9.28 24.80
C LYS A 3 -2.37 8.40 23.85
N TRP A 4 -3.67 8.64 23.75
CA TRP A 4 -4.56 7.88 22.86
C TRP A 4 -4.23 8.11 21.38
N ALA A 5 -3.94 9.35 20.97
CA ALA A 5 -3.66 9.69 19.57
C ALA A 5 -2.33 9.07 19.13
N ALA A 6 -1.31 9.13 20.00
CA ALA A 6 -0.03 8.48 19.75
C ALA A 6 -0.16 6.95 19.58
N SER A 7 -1.02 6.31 20.38
CA SER A 7 -1.29 4.87 20.25
C SER A 7 -2.02 4.51 18.96
N LEU A 8 -3.05 5.28 18.56
CA LEU A 8 -3.77 5.03 17.31
C LEU A 8 -2.90 5.24 16.07
N ILE A 9 -2.09 6.31 16.04
CA ILE A 9 -1.13 6.55 14.96
C ILE A 9 -0.15 5.38 14.85
N ARG A 10 0.36 4.86 15.98
CA ARG A 10 1.27 3.71 15.98
C ARG A 10 0.59 2.45 15.44
N LEU A 11 -0.65 2.17 15.84
CA LEU A 11 -1.41 1.02 15.35
C LEU A 11 -1.66 1.13 13.85
N SER A 12 -2.09 2.30 13.37
CA SER A 12 -2.32 2.52 11.94
C SER A 12 -1.05 2.49 11.10
N ASN A 13 0.09 2.95 11.64
CA ASN A 13 1.38 2.77 10.97
C ASN A 13 1.71 1.29 10.77
N HIS A 14 1.55 0.47 11.82
CA HIS A 14 1.76 -0.98 11.72
C HIS A 14 0.80 -1.63 10.71
N GLU A 15 -0.46 -1.21 10.68
CA GLU A 15 -1.45 -1.67 9.70
C GLU A 15 -1.03 -1.33 8.27
N VAL A 16 -0.61 -0.08 8.02
CA VAL A 16 -0.07 0.35 6.72
C VAL A 16 1.14 -0.51 6.32
N GLU A 17 2.11 -0.70 7.21
CA GLU A 17 3.29 -1.54 6.93
C GLU A 17 2.91 -2.99 6.60
N THR A 18 1.91 -3.54 7.30
CA THR A 18 1.40 -4.89 7.04
C THR A 18 0.76 -4.98 5.67
N LEU A 19 -0.07 -4.00 5.30
CA LEU A 19 -0.73 -3.94 4.00
C LEU A 19 0.24 -3.67 2.86
N GLN A 20 1.30 -2.88 3.08
CA GLN A 20 2.37 -2.68 2.10
C GLN A 20 3.10 -3.99 1.80
N LYS A 21 3.45 -4.76 2.84
CA LYS A 21 4.05 -6.10 2.66
C LYS A 21 3.11 -7.02 1.89
N ARG A 22 1.82 -7.04 2.25
CA ARG A 22 0.83 -7.83 1.55
C ARG A 22 0.72 -7.45 0.08
N LEU A 23 0.68 -6.15 -0.24
CA LEU A 23 0.63 -5.69 -1.62
C LEU A 23 1.89 -6.13 -2.39
N ALA A 24 3.07 -6.00 -1.79
CA ALA A 24 4.32 -6.45 -2.40
C ALA A 24 4.31 -7.96 -2.72
N GLU A 25 3.82 -8.81 -1.80
CA GLU A 25 3.66 -10.24 -2.03
C GLU A 25 2.69 -10.57 -3.17
N VAL A 26 1.62 -9.79 -3.34
CA VAL A 26 0.64 -9.99 -4.42
C VAL A 26 1.25 -9.59 -5.76
N VAL A 27 1.96 -8.45 -5.81
CA VAL A 27 2.66 -7.98 -7.01
C VAL A 27 3.72 -8.98 -7.45
N ASP A 28 4.55 -9.47 -6.53
CA ASP A 28 5.60 -10.45 -6.82
C ASP A 28 5.03 -11.76 -7.39
N ARG A 29 3.91 -12.24 -6.84
CA ARG A 29 3.19 -13.40 -7.40
C ARG A 29 2.70 -13.14 -8.82
N ARG A 30 2.14 -11.94 -9.09
CA ARG A 30 1.68 -11.60 -10.45
C ARG A 30 2.84 -11.56 -11.44
N GLU A 31 3.94 -10.91 -11.06
CA GLU A 31 5.14 -10.81 -11.90
C GLU A 31 5.74 -12.19 -12.18
N THR A 32 5.78 -13.06 -11.18
CA THR A 32 6.21 -14.46 -11.33
C THR A 32 5.33 -15.23 -12.32
N ALA A 33 3.99 -15.09 -12.22
CA ALA A 33 3.05 -15.74 -13.13
C ALA A 33 3.18 -15.20 -14.57
N GLN A 34 3.41 -13.89 -14.73
CA GLN A 34 3.68 -13.27 -16.03
C GLN A 34 4.99 -13.75 -16.65
N MET A 35 6.05 -13.90 -15.85
CA MET A 35 7.33 -14.45 -16.31
C MET A 35 7.19 -15.90 -16.76
N LYS A 36 6.41 -16.71 -16.03
CA LYS A 36 6.07 -18.09 -16.42
C LYS A 36 5.35 -18.13 -17.77
N LEU A 37 4.38 -17.25 -18.00
CA LEU A 37 3.69 -17.15 -19.30
C LEU A 37 4.66 -16.77 -20.42
N ALA A 38 5.48 -15.73 -20.23
CA ALA A 38 6.44 -15.27 -21.23
C ALA A 38 7.46 -16.36 -21.60
N THR A 39 7.95 -17.10 -20.60
CA THR A 39 8.88 -18.22 -20.81
C THR A 39 8.19 -19.34 -21.60
N MET A 40 6.96 -19.70 -21.24
CA MET A 40 6.19 -20.73 -21.94
C MET A 40 5.92 -20.35 -23.41
N GLU A 41 5.63 -19.09 -23.70
CA GLU A 41 5.44 -18.60 -25.06
C GLU A 41 6.75 -18.65 -25.87
N ALA A 42 7.88 -18.26 -25.27
CA ALA A 42 9.19 -18.36 -25.92
C ALA A 42 9.60 -19.82 -26.23
N GLU A 43 9.38 -20.75 -25.29
CA GLU A 43 9.62 -22.18 -25.50
C GLU A 43 8.75 -22.74 -26.63
N ALA A 44 7.47 -22.34 -26.66
CA ALA A 44 6.55 -22.76 -27.71
C ALA A 44 6.97 -22.29 -29.10
N GLU A 45 7.48 -21.06 -29.22
CA GLU A 45 7.99 -20.55 -30.50
C GLU A 45 9.19 -21.36 -31.00
N ILE A 46 10.09 -21.76 -30.10
CA ILE A 46 11.25 -22.61 -30.44
C ILE A 46 10.76 -23.98 -30.95
N GLU A 47 9.82 -24.59 -30.24
CA GLU A 47 9.29 -25.91 -30.59
C GLU A 47 8.55 -25.90 -31.94
N ILE A 48 7.76 -24.85 -32.21
CA ILE A 48 7.09 -24.68 -33.50
C ILE A 48 8.12 -24.56 -34.63
N ARG A 49 9.17 -23.75 -34.45
CA ARG A 49 10.24 -23.58 -35.45
C ARG A 49 10.98 -24.89 -35.73
N ASN A 50 11.23 -25.69 -34.70
CA ASN A 50 11.86 -27.00 -34.86
C ASN A 50 10.99 -27.97 -35.69
N ALA A 51 9.68 -27.97 -35.46
CA ALA A 51 8.75 -28.84 -36.16
C ALA A 51 8.52 -28.46 -37.63
N GLU A 52 8.77 -27.21 -38.04
CA GLU A 52 8.69 -26.77 -39.44
C GLU A 52 9.72 -27.48 -40.35
N GLY A 53 10.85 -27.92 -39.77
CA GLY A 53 11.90 -28.63 -40.50
C GLY A 53 11.78 -30.16 -40.52
N ASP A 54 10.83 -30.75 -39.78
CA ASP A 54 10.74 -32.20 -39.58
C ASP A 54 9.28 -32.69 -39.57
N ALA A 55 8.91 -33.43 -40.61
CA ALA A 55 7.57 -34.00 -40.78
C ALA A 55 7.16 -34.97 -39.64
N SER A 56 8.13 -35.64 -39.00
CA SER A 56 7.87 -36.52 -37.87
C SER A 56 7.57 -35.74 -36.58
N ALA A 57 8.25 -34.60 -36.37
CA ALA A 57 7.97 -33.67 -35.28
C ALA A 57 6.58 -33.01 -35.43
N GLY A 58 6.16 -32.74 -36.67
CA GLY A 58 4.84 -32.18 -36.98
C GLY A 58 3.65 -33.00 -36.47
N TRP A 59 3.75 -34.33 -36.40
CA TRP A 59 2.69 -35.19 -35.85
C TRP A 59 2.50 -35.00 -34.34
N TYR A 60 3.59 -34.83 -33.59
CA TYR A 60 3.55 -34.58 -32.14
C TYR A 60 3.06 -33.17 -31.80
N MET A 61 3.20 -32.22 -32.73
CA MET A 61 2.79 -30.83 -32.53
C MET A 61 1.29 -30.64 -32.28
N ILE A 62 0.43 -31.55 -32.75
CA ILE A 62 -1.02 -31.45 -32.52
C ILE A 62 -1.32 -31.53 -31.02
N GLY A 63 -0.76 -32.55 -30.34
CA GLY A 63 -0.93 -32.74 -28.90
C GLY A 63 -0.23 -31.64 -28.08
N TYR A 64 0.98 -31.27 -28.48
CA TYR A 64 1.74 -30.20 -27.84
C TYR A 64 0.96 -28.87 -27.86
N ARG A 65 0.44 -28.45 -29.02
CA ARG A 65 -0.34 -27.22 -29.16
C ARG A 65 -1.58 -27.23 -28.28
N LYS A 66 -2.28 -28.36 -28.19
CA LYS A 66 -3.45 -28.45 -27.31
C LYS A 66 -3.08 -28.35 -25.83
N GLY A 67 -2.01 -29.01 -25.41
CA GLY A 67 -1.50 -28.90 -24.04
C GLY A 67 -0.97 -27.50 -23.70
N LEU A 68 -0.37 -26.82 -24.67
CA LEU A 68 0.06 -25.42 -24.54
C LEU A 68 -1.15 -24.48 -24.40
N GLU A 69 -2.18 -24.63 -25.22
CA GLU A 69 -3.42 -23.83 -25.16
C GLU A 69 -4.05 -23.90 -23.76
N VAL A 70 -4.15 -25.09 -23.18
CA VAL A 70 -4.71 -25.30 -21.84
C VAL A 70 -3.85 -24.63 -20.77
N ARG A 71 -2.54 -24.91 -20.74
CA ARG A 71 -1.62 -24.31 -19.73
C ARG A 71 -1.54 -22.78 -19.84
N ARG A 72 -1.62 -22.25 -21.06
CA ARG A 72 -1.69 -20.81 -21.32
C ARG A 72 -2.97 -20.21 -20.74
N ALA A 73 -4.12 -20.82 -21.01
CA ALA A 73 -5.41 -20.38 -20.47
C ALA A 73 -5.43 -20.42 -18.93
N GLU A 74 -4.89 -21.49 -18.34
CA GLU A 74 -4.76 -21.61 -16.87
C GLU A 74 -3.85 -20.52 -16.28
N THR A 75 -2.70 -20.25 -16.90
CA THR A 75 -1.77 -19.21 -16.43
C THR A 75 -2.36 -17.81 -16.58
N LEU A 76 -3.10 -17.55 -17.67
CA LEU A 76 -3.82 -16.28 -17.85
C LEU A 76 -4.91 -16.08 -16.79
N LEU A 77 -5.68 -17.13 -16.50
CA LEU A 77 -6.69 -17.08 -15.44
C LEU A 77 -6.06 -16.82 -14.07
N GLU A 78 -4.92 -17.45 -13.77
CA GLU A 78 -4.14 -17.21 -12.55
C GLU A 78 -3.70 -15.74 -12.46
N ILE A 79 -3.16 -15.17 -13.55
CA ILE A 79 -2.76 -13.75 -13.61
C ILE A 79 -3.96 -12.83 -13.36
N ASP A 80 -5.11 -13.10 -13.99
CA ASP A 80 -6.31 -12.29 -13.83
C ASP A 80 -6.85 -12.32 -12.39
N GLN A 81 -6.84 -13.50 -11.75
CA GLN A 81 -7.23 -13.64 -10.35
C GLN A 81 -6.30 -12.87 -9.42
N ILE A 82 -4.98 -12.96 -9.64
CA ILE A 82 -4.00 -12.20 -8.85
C ILE A 82 -4.16 -10.69 -9.09
N ALA A 83 -4.49 -10.25 -10.31
CA ALA A 83 -4.71 -8.83 -10.60
C ALA A 83 -5.93 -8.26 -9.86
N ILE A 84 -7.00 -9.05 -9.72
CA ILE A 84 -8.15 -8.68 -8.88
C ILE A 84 -7.73 -8.59 -7.41
N GLU A 85 -6.95 -9.57 -6.92
CA GLU A 85 -6.41 -9.55 -5.56
C GLU A 85 -5.53 -8.31 -5.32
N GLU A 86 -4.68 -7.95 -6.29
CA GLU A 86 -3.80 -6.78 -6.23
C GLU A 86 -4.60 -5.50 -6.10
N THR A 87 -5.68 -5.39 -6.88
CA THR A 87 -6.59 -4.23 -6.81
C THR A 87 -7.19 -4.11 -5.41
N GLY A 88 -7.70 -5.21 -4.85
CA GLY A 88 -8.22 -5.21 -3.47
C GLY A 88 -7.16 -4.86 -2.42
N ALA A 89 -5.93 -5.32 -2.59
CA ALA A 89 -4.82 -4.97 -1.70
C ALA A 89 -4.43 -3.47 -1.79
N ARG A 90 -4.45 -2.89 -3.00
CA ARG A 90 -4.23 -1.45 -3.22
C ARG A 90 -5.31 -0.60 -2.58
N ASP A 91 -6.57 -1.01 -2.72
CA ASP A 91 -7.72 -0.32 -2.12
C ASP A 91 -7.63 -0.36 -0.59
N ALA A 92 -7.36 -1.53 -0.01
CA ALA A 92 -7.17 -1.68 1.44
C ALA A 92 -6.02 -0.81 1.97
N LEU A 93 -4.89 -0.79 1.27
CA LEU A 93 -3.75 0.06 1.63
C LEU A 93 -4.10 1.55 1.55
N SER A 94 -4.84 1.96 0.52
CA SER A 94 -5.29 3.35 0.35
C SER A 94 -6.20 3.77 1.51
N MET A 95 -7.16 2.93 1.88
CA MET A 95 -8.04 3.17 3.04
C MET A 95 -7.25 3.28 4.36
N ALA A 96 -6.24 2.42 4.55
CA ALA A 96 -5.40 2.48 5.74
C ALA A 96 -4.59 3.79 5.82
N PHE A 97 -4.04 4.26 4.70
CA PHE A 97 -3.38 5.57 4.63
C PHE A 97 -4.33 6.73 4.95
N GLU A 98 -5.54 6.71 4.40
CA GLU A 98 -6.56 7.72 4.72
C GLU A 98 -6.89 7.74 6.22
N ASN A 99 -7.04 6.57 6.84
CA ASN A 99 -7.32 6.47 8.27
C ASN A 99 -6.16 6.98 9.13
N LEU A 100 -4.92 6.62 8.78
CA LEU A 100 -3.72 7.17 9.41
C LEU A 100 -3.72 8.70 9.36
N LYS A 101 -4.00 9.28 8.18
CA LYS A 101 -4.04 10.75 8.00
C LYS A 101 -5.12 11.41 8.85
N LYS A 102 -6.29 10.78 9.00
CA LYS A 102 -7.33 11.28 9.92
C LYS A 102 -6.82 11.36 11.35
N TYR A 103 -6.13 10.33 11.83
CA TYR A 103 -5.55 10.34 13.18
C TYR A 103 -4.46 11.39 13.35
N GLU A 104 -3.57 11.54 12.37
CA GLU A 104 -2.54 12.58 12.37
C GLU A 104 -3.15 13.99 12.42
N HIS A 105 -4.20 14.24 11.63
CA HIS A 105 -4.90 15.52 11.61
C HIS A 105 -5.58 15.83 12.95
N VAL A 106 -6.27 14.86 13.54
CA VAL A 106 -6.90 15.03 14.86
C VAL A 106 -5.83 15.27 15.94
N ALA A 107 -4.68 14.58 15.86
CA ALA A 107 -3.59 14.79 16.81
C ALA A 107 -3.00 16.21 16.71
N GLU A 108 -2.83 16.73 15.48
CA GLU A 108 -2.27 18.06 15.26
C GLU A 108 -3.25 19.16 15.68
N THR A 109 -4.53 19.03 15.35
CA THR A 109 -5.57 19.97 15.80
C THR A 109 -5.67 20.03 17.32
N ALA A 110 -5.59 18.87 18.00
CA ALA A 110 -5.55 18.81 19.46
C ALA A 110 -4.30 19.49 20.05
N LYS A 111 -3.14 19.34 19.41
CA LYS A 111 -1.89 20.00 19.81
C LYS A 111 -1.98 21.52 19.65
N ALA A 112 -2.49 21.99 18.51
CA ALA A 112 -2.71 23.42 18.27
C ALA A 112 -3.69 24.04 19.28
N ALA A 113 -4.78 23.33 19.59
CA ALA A 113 -5.74 23.77 20.60
C ALA A 113 -5.12 23.86 22.00
N LEU A 114 -4.26 22.91 22.38
CA LEU A 114 -3.54 22.94 23.65
C LEU A 114 -2.57 24.12 23.71
N ALA A 115 -1.77 24.33 22.66
CA ALA A 115 -0.83 25.46 22.58
C ALA A 115 -1.56 26.81 22.72
N LYS A 116 -2.72 26.96 22.06
CA LYS A 116 -3.55 28.16 22.20
C LYS A 116 -4.07 28.36 23.62
N LYS A 117 -4.44 27.29 24.34
CA LYS A 117 -4.86 27.37 25.74
C LYS A 117 -3.71 27.77 26.65
N VAL A 118 -2.54 27.18 26.49
CA VAL A 118 -1.34 27.52 27.26
C VAL A 118 -0.97 28.99 27.05
N GLY A 119 -0.91 29.46 25.80
CA GLY A 119 -0.61 30.87 25.53
C GLY A 119 -1.62 31.84 26.14
N LYS A 120 -2.92 31.47 26.19
CA LYS A 120 -3.93 32.28 26.90
C LYS A 120 -3.68 32.36 28.41
N LEU A 121 -3.27 31.26 29.03
CA LEU A 121 -2.96 31.22 30.46
C LEU A 121 -1.69 32.03 30.78
N GLU A 122 -0.66 31.91 29.95
CA GLU A 122 0.58 32.68 30.08
C GLU A 122 0.34 34.18 29.91
N MET A 123 -0.46 34.58 28.91
CA MET A 123 -0.86 35.98 28.74
C MET A 123 -1.63 36.51 29.95
N ALA A 124 -2.62 35.77 30.45
CA ALA A 124 -3.37 36.19 31.64
C ALA A 124 -2.45 36.37 32.86
N ALA A 125 -1.46 35.48 33.05
CA ALA A 125 -0.48 35.60 34.13
C ALA A 125 0.43 36.83 33.98
N LEU A 126 0.85 37.15 32.75
CA LEU A 126 1.63 38.37 32.46
C LEU A 126 0.81 39.64 32.69
N ASP A 127 -0.45 39.65 32.27
CA ASP A 127 -1.37 40.77 32.49
C ASP A 127 -1.58 41.02 33.99
N GLU A 128 -1.79 39.97 34.78
CA GLU A 128 -1.88 40.07 36.24
C GLU A 128 -0.61 40.66 36.88
N LEU A 129 0.58 40.23 36.43
CA LEU A 129 1.85 40.79 36.91
C LEU A 129 2.00 42.27 36.53
N GLY A 130 1.57 42.65 35.33
CA GLY A 130 1.56 44.03 34.86
C GLY A 130 0.66 44.91 35.72
N LEU A 131 -0.57 44.46 36.00
CA LEU A 131 -1.51 45.13 36.89
C LEU A 131 -0.96 45.29 38.31
N ARG A 132 -0.33 44.24 38.86
CA ARG A 132 0.32 44.30 40.19
C ARG A 132 1.47 45.31 40.23
N ARG A 133 2.30 45.39 39.18
CA ARG A 133 3.38 46.40 39.12
C ARG A 133 2.84 47.81 38.97
N ALA A 134 1.83 48.01 38.11
CA ALA A 134 1.19 49.31 37.94
C ALA A 134 0.56 49.81 39.25
N ALA A 135 -0.09 48.92 40.00
CA ALA A 135 -0.63 49.24 41.32
C ALA A 135 0.45 49.59 42.36
N MET A 136 1.65 49.02 42.26
CA MET A 136 2.76 49.28 43.18
C MET A 136 3.60 50.52 42.80
N GLY A 137 3.66 50.89 41.51
CA GLY A 137 4.43 52.03 41.01
C GLY A 137 3.69 53.37 41.01
N GLY A 138 2.40 53.41 41.36
CA GLY A 138 1.58 54.62 41.40
C GLY A 138 1.67 55.43 42.70
N ARG A 139 2.85 55.53 43.34
CA ARG A 139 3.11 56.43 44.47
C ARG A 139 4.07 57.54 44.08
#